data_AF-A0A3C0NA81-F1
#
_entry.id   AF-A0A3C0NA81-F1
#
_cell.length_a   1.000
_cell.length_b   1.000
_cell.length_c   1.000
_cell.angle_alpha   90.00
_cell.angle_beta   90.00
_cell.angle_gamma   90.00
#
_symmetry.space_group_name_H-M   'P 1'
#
loop_
_entity.id
_entity.type
_entity.pdbx_description
1 polymer ?
#
loop_
_entity_poly.entity_id
_entity_poly.type
_entity_poly.pdbx_seq_one_letter_code
_entity_poly.pdbx_strand_id
1 'polypeptide(L)'
;KLHFLTKTLEQQNILLKNEIEQRLAAEAQLQKTLQQLQSAQKQIIAQEKLASLGTLTAGIAHELRNPLNFVTNYAEGSVELSEELLEEFDNSSSHLNAETLDYIKQTLTDIRDNAATIGQHSQRAEGIINSMMQHARTQGGQRQTTDLNALLDQAVKLAYHSKRASDNHFNVTMHKDYDESIGQLELVSSDLNRAFINIIENACYAVLTKQKHYQQQPGEEEEAFTPTLWIKTYNLGEAVEIRLRDNGTGL
;
A
#
# COMPACT_ATOMS: atom_id res chain seq x y z
N LYS A 1 13.82 56.16 63.48
CA LYS A 1 13.42 54.75 63.75
C LYS A 1 12.28 54.30 62.83
N LEU A 2 11.16 55.03 62.74
CA LEU A 2 10.03 54.71 61.84
C LEU A 2 10.43 54.69 60.36
N HIS A 3 11.09 55.74 59.86
CA HIS A 3 11.52 55.85 58.46
C HIS A 3 12.48 54.71 58.02
N PHE A 4 13.36 54.28 58.92
CA PHE A 4 14.25 53.14 58.68
C PHE A 4 13.46 51.84 58.55
N LEU A 5 12.46 51.63 59.43
CA LEU A 5 11.60 50.45 59.40
C LEU A 5 10.78 50.40 58.11
N THR A 6 10.22 51.53 57.66
CA THR A 6 9.45 51.63 56.40
C THR A 6 10.31 51.25 55.18
N LYS A 7 11.54 51.77 55.11
CA LYS A 7 12.46 51.49 54.00
C LYS A 7 12.89 50.02 53.95
N THR A 8 13.13 49.40 55.10
CA THR A 8 13.42 47.96 55.20
C THR A 8 12.23 47.12 54.76
N LEU A 9 11.02 47.53 55.12
CA LEU A 9 9.78 46.81 54.76
C LEU A 9 9.47 46.91 53.26
N GLU A 10 9.77 48.03 52.62
CA GLU A 10 9.70 48.19 51.16
C GLU A 10 10.71 47.29 50.44
N GLN A 11 11.96 47.24 50.91
CA GLN A 11 12.98 46.35 50.35
C GLN A 11 12.60 44.87 50.47
N GLN A 12 12.07 44.45 51.62
CA GLN A 12 11.58 43.08 51.81
C GLN A 12 10.40 42.76 50.89
N ASN A 13 9.46 43.70 50.68
CA ASN A 13 8.36 43.50 49.74
C ASN A 13 8.83 43.34 48.29
N ILE A 14 9.84 44.11 47.87
CA ILE A 14 10.42 43.99 46.52
C ILE A 14 11.10 42.63 46.35
N LEU A 15 11.89 42.19 47.34
CA LEU A 15 12.53 40.86 47.32
C LEU A 15 11.49 39.73 47.25
N LEU A 16 10.44 39.81 48.08
CA LEU A 16 9.36 38.81 48.07
C LEU A 16 8.65 38.76 46.72
N LYS A 17 8.36 39.91 46.10
CA LYS A 17 7.74 39.98 44.78
C LYS A 17 8.61 39.31 43.72
N ASN A 18 9.90 39.60 43.71
CA ASN A 18 10.85 38.99 42.77
C ASN A 18 10.94 37.48 42.97
N GLU A 19 10.95 36.99 44.22
CA GLU A 19 10.98 35.55 44.51
C GLU A 19 9.68 34.85 44.05
N ILE A 20 8.52 35.49 44.25
CA ILE A 20 7.24 34.98 43.77
C ILE A 20 7.22 34.91 42.24
N GLU A 21 7.67 35.97 41.55
CA GLU A 21 7.75 35.96 40.07
C GLU A 21 8.69 34.86 39.56
N GLN A 22 9.85 34.68 40.19
CA GLN A 22 10.77 33.60 39.84
C GLN A 22 10.16 32.22 40.07
N ARG A 23 9.45 32.01 41.18
CA ARG A 23 8.76 30.74 41.46
C ARG A 23 7.66 30.46 40.45
N LEU A 24 6.85 31.46 40.10
CA LEU A 24 5.80 31.32 39.09
C LEU A 24 6.37 30.98 37.71
N ALA A 25 7.47 31.62 37.32
CA ALA A 25 8.16 31.30 36.06
C ALA A 25 8.73 29.88 36.06
N ALA A 26 9.34 29.45 37.17
CA ALA A 26 9.87 28.09 37.33
C ALA A 26 8.76 27.03 37.32
N GLU A 27 7.63 27.30 37.98
CA GLU A 27 6.46 26.41 38.02
C GLU A 27 5.83 26.26 36.63
N ALA A 28 5.67 27.36 35.89
CA ALA A 28 5.20 27.33 34.51
C ALA A 28 6.14 26.53 33.59
N GLN A 29 7.45 26.71 33.73
CA GLN A 29 8.44 25.96 32.96
C GLN A 29 8.46 24.47 33.32
N LEU A 30 8.31 24.13 34.60
CA LEU A 30 8.20 22.76 35.08
C LEU A 30 6.96 22.08 34.50
N GLN A 31 5.81 22.76 34.54
CA GLN A 31 4.55 22.25 34.00
C GLN A 31 4.64 22.00 32.49
N LYS A 32 5.27 22.91 31.74
CA LYS A 32 5.54 22.74 30.31
C LYS A 32 6.44 21.52 30.04
N THR A 33 7.51 21.37 30.82
CA THR A 33 8.45 20.25 30.69
C THR A 33 7.76 18.91 31.01
N LEU A 34 6.91 18.87 32.04
CA LEU A 34 6.11 17.69 32.38
C LEU A 34 5.13 17.31 31.27
N GLN A 35 4.45 18.28 30.65
CA GLN A 35 3.58 18.02 29.50
C GLN A 35 4.35 17.47 28.30
N GLN A 36 5.52 18.04 28.00
CA GLN A 36 6.39 17.55 26.93
C GLN A 36 6.87 16.12 27.22
N LEU A 37 7.30 15.83 28.44
CA LEU A 37 7.74 14.51 28.86
C LEU A 37 6.61 13.47 28.76
N GLN A 38 5.41 13.80 29.24
CA GLN A 38 4.24 12.93 29.12
C GLN A 38 3.87 12.66 27.65
N SER A 39 3.93 13.69 26.79
CA SER A 39 3.65 13.51 25.36
C SER A 39 4.70 12.61 24.70
N ALA A 40 5.99 12.83 25.00
CA ALA A 40 7.07 12.01 24.47
C ALA A 40 6.95 10.55 24.95
N GLN A 41 6.61 10.33 26.22
CA GLN A 41 6.40 8.99 26.76
C GLN A 41 5.23 8.27 26.08
N LYS A 42 4.10 8.97 25.86
CA LYS A 42 2.97 8.40 25.10
C LYS A 42 3.37 8.02 23.67
N GLN A 43 4.18 8.85 23.02
CA GLN A 43 4.67 8.59 21.68
C GLN A 43 5.62 7.38 21.63
N ILE A 44 6.53 7.24 22.61
CA ILE A 44 7.42 6.09 22.74
C ILE A 44 6.61 4.81 22.94
N ILE A 45 5.64 4.80 23.86
CA ILE A 45 4.78 3.62 24.10
C ILE A 45 4.00 3.24 22.84
N ALA A 46 3.49 4.23 22.09
CA ALA A 46 2.79 3.97 20.83
C ALA A 46 3.73 3.37 19.77
N GLN A 47 4.95 3.89 19.63
CA GLN A 47 5.97 3.35 18.72
C GLN A 47 6.38 1.92 19.08
N GLU A 48 6.57 1.63 20.37
CA GLU A 48 6.95 0.30 20.84
C GLU A 48 5.84 -0.73 20.57
N LYS A 49 4.57 -0.35 20.79
CA LYS A 49 3.42 -1.18 20.41
C LYS A 49 3.36 -1.47 18.92
N LEU A 50 3.60 -0.46 18.07
CA LEU A 50 3.62 -0.62 16.62
C LEU A 50 4.80 -1.46 16.15
N ALA A 51 5.97 -1.35 16.78
CA ALA A 51 7.14 -2.17 16.48
C ALA A 51 6.93 -3.64 16.85
N SER A 52 6.37 -3.89 18.05
CA SER A 52 6.01 -5.23 18.51
C SER A 52 4.96 -5.89 17.61
N LEU A 53 3.90 -5.15 17.26
CA LEU A 53 2.90 -5.58 16.30
C LEU A 53 3.53 -5.88 14.92
N GLY A 54 4.53 -5.09 14.53
CA GLY A 54 5.26 -5.25 13.28
C GLY A 54 5.99 -6.57 13.15
N THR A 55 6.79 -6.91 14.15
CA THR A 55 7.55 -8.17 14.22
C THR A 55 6.61 -9.38 14.24
N LEU A 56 5.54 -9.32 15.04
CA LEU A 56 4.55 -10.40 15.12
C LEU A 56 3.83 -10.60 13.78
N THR A 57 3.41 -9.50 13.15
CA THR A 57 2.72 -9.54 11.86
C THR A 57 3.59 -10.10 10.76
N ALA A 58 4.89 -9.79 10.74
CA ALA A 58 5.82 -10.32 9.75
C ALA A 58 5.97 -11.85 9.87
N GLY A 59 6.05 -12.39 11.10
CA GLY A 59 6.10 -13.83 11.34
C GLY A 59 4.81 -14.54 10.91
N ILE A 60 3.66 -14.01 11.35
CA ILE A 60 2.34 -14.55 10.97
C ILE A 60 2.14 -14.49 9.45
N ALA A 61 2.52 -13.39 8.80
CA ALA A 61 2.41 -13.24 7.36
C ALA A 61 3.20 -14.31 6.60
N HIS A 62 4.42 -14.60 7.04
CA HIS A 62 5.24 -15.65 6.45
C HIS A 62 4.61 -17.04 6.63
N GLU A 63 4.09 -17.33 7.83
CA GLU A 63 3.43 -18.60 8.12
C GLU A 63 2.11 -18.78 7.38
N LEU A 64 1.37 -17.71 7.08
CA LEU A 64 0.15 -17.74 6.29
C LEU A 64 0.40 -17.81 4.77
N ARG A 65 1.52 -17.25 4.30
CA ARG A 65 1.86 -17.29 2.87
C ARG A 65 2.15 -18.71 2.39
N ASN A 66 2.78 -19.52 3.22
CA ASN A 66 3.09 -20.91 2.90
C ASN A 66 1.85 -21.76 2.56
N PRO A 67 0.83 -21.89 3.43
CA PRO A 67 -0.41 -22.61 3.11
C PRO A 67 -1.15 -22.01 1.92
N LEU A 68 -1.16 -20.68 1.75
CA LEU A 68 -1.79 -20.06 0.59
C LEU A 68 -1.12 -20.42 -0.74
N ASN A 69 0.21 -20.46 -0.77
CA ASN A 69 0.95 -20.91 -1.95
C ASN A 69 0.56 -22.35 -2.34
N PHE A 70 0.43 -23.25 -1.34
CA PHE A 70 -0.05 -24.60 -1.61
C PHE A 70 -1.48 -24.61 -2.16
N VAL A 71 -2.40 -23.83 -1.58
CA VAL A 71 -3.79 -23.71 -2.05
C VAL A 71 -3.83 -23.20 -3.49
N THR A 72 -3.06 -22.17 -3.83
CA THR A 72 -2.98 -21.61 -5.19
C THR A 72 -2.46 -22.66 -6.17
N ASN A 73 -1.34 -23.32 -5.87
CA ASN A 73 -0.75 -24.33 -6.76
C ASN A 73 -1.69 -25.52 -7.00
N TYR A 74 -2.40 -25.99 -5.97
CA TYR A 74 -3.37 -27.08 -6.12
C TYR A 74 -4.62 -26.65 -6.89
N ALA A 75 -5.07 -25.40 -6.71
CA ALA A 75 -6.17 -24.85 -7.48
C ALA A 75 -5.81 -24.74 -8.97
N GLU A 76 -4.64 -24.20 -9.30
CA GLU A 76 -4.13 -24.09 -10.67
C GLU A 76 -3.98 -25.48 -11.31
N GLY A 77 -3.35 -26.44 -10.62
CA GLY A 77 -3.21 -27.80 -11.14
C GLY A 77 -4.56 -28.52 -11.30
N SER A 78 -5.57 -28.22 -10.48
CA SER A 78 -6.91 -28.79 -10.64
C SER A 78 -7.64 -28.24 -11.86
N VAL A 79 -7.42 -26.96 -12.19
CA VAL A 79 -7.91 -26.34 -13.44
C VAL A 79 -7.25 -27.01 -14.64
N GLU A 80 -5.92 -27.10 -14.65
CA GLU A 80 -5.15 -27.73 -15.74
C GLU A 80 -5.58 -29.17 -15.99
N LEU A 81 -5.64 -30.00 -14.95
CA LEU A 81 -6.09 -31.40 -15.06
C LEU A 81 -7.52 -31.53 -15.57
N SER A 82 -8.41 -30.61 -15.16
CA SER A 82 -9.80 -30.62 -15.60
C SER A 82 -9.92 -30.23 -17.08
N GLU A 83 -9.09 -29.28 -17.55
CA GLU A 83 -8.99 -28.88 -18.96
C GLU A 83 -8.41 -30.01 -19.83
N GLU A 84 -7.33 -30.66 -19.37
CA GLU A 84 -6.75 -31.82 -20.07
C GLU A 84 -7.76 -32.97 -20.23
N LEU A 85 -8.52 -33.27 -19.17
CA LEU A 85 -9.56 -34.31 -19.24
C LEU A 85 -10.69 -33.92 -20.19
N LEU A 86 -11.13 -32.67 -20.19
CA LEU A 86 -12.15 -32.18 -21.12
C LEU A 86 -11.69 -32.33 -22.58
N GLU A 87 -10.44 -31.97 -22.89
CA GLU A 87 -9.86 -32.09 -24.22
C GLU A 87 -9.75 -33.57 -24.66
N GLU A 88 -9.34 -34.47 -23.76
CA GLU A 88 -9.31 -35.91 -24.04
C GLU A 88 -10.72 -36.46 -24.34
N PHE A 89 -11.75 -36.01 -23.61
CA PHE A 89 -13.14 -36.42 -23.88
C PHE A 89 -13.70 -35.86 -25.19
N ASP A 90 -13.22 -34.70 -25.65
CA ASP A 90 -13.55 -34.13 -26.96
C ASP A 90 -12.89 -34.93 -28.10
N ASN A 91 -11.69 -35.45 -27.89
CA ASN A 91 -10.90 -36.17 -28.90
C ASN A 91 -11.19 -37.69 -28.95
N SER A 92 -11.55 -38.31 -27.82
CA SER A 92 -11.66 -39.76 -27.63
C SER A 92 -13.10 -40.21 -27.25
N SER A 93 -14.12 -39.83 -28.02
CA SER A 93 -15.54 -40.10 -27.66
C SER A 93 -16.14 -41.38 -28.29
N SER A 94 -15.41 -42.49 -28.41
CA SER A 94 -15.91 -43.66 -29.18
C SER A 94 -16.67 -44.74 -28.40
N HIS A 95 -16.75 -44.67 -27.06
CA HIS A 95 -17.32 -45.76 -26.24
C HIS A 95 -18.32 -45.37 -25.15
N LEU A 96 -18.56 -44.07 -24.92
CA LEU A 96 -19.54 -43.59 -23.94
C LEU A 96 -20.84 -43.15 -24.64
N ASN A 97 -21.98 -43.34 -23.98
CA ASN A 97 -23.24 -42.75 -24.46
C ASN A 97 -23.23 -41.23 -24.22
N ALA A 98 -24.01 -40.50 -25.02
CA ALA A 98 -24.01 -39.03 -25.01
C ALA A 98 -24.37 -38.43 -23.65
N GLU A 99 -25.31 -39.05 -22.92
CA GLU A 99 -25.78 -38.57 -21.62
C GLU A 99 -24.69 -38.71 -20.53
N THR A 100 -23.93 -39.81 -20.54
CA THR A 100 -22.81 -39.99 -19.60
C THR A 100 -21.66 -39.04 -19.92
N LEU A 101 -21.38 -38.83 -21.22
CA LEU A 101 -20.34 -37.90 -21.65
C LEU A 101 -20.67 -36.46 -21.24
N ASP A 102 -21.93 -36.04 -21.42
CA ASP A 102 -22.40 -34.72 -21.02
C ASP A 102 -22.31 -34.52 -19.49
N TYR A 103 -22.73 -35.52 -18.71
CA TYR A 103 -22.62 -35.49 -17.25
C TYR A 103 -21.16 -35.37 -16.76
N ILE A 104 -20.23 -36.12 -17.36
CA ILE A 104 -18.80 -36.05 -17.02
C ILE A 104 -18.24 -34.66 -17.36
N LYS A 105 -18.54 -34.13 -18.55
CA LYS A 105 -18.07 -32.80 -18.98
C LYS A 105 -18.61 -31.70 -18.07
N GLN A 106 -19.88 -31.77 -17.69
CA GLN A 106 -20.46 -30.83 -16.73
C GLN A 106 -19.76 -30.92 -15.37
N THR A 107 -19.51 -32.13 -14.87
CA THR A 107 -18.83 -32.33 -13.59
C THR A 107 -17.39 -31.78 -13.62
N LEU A 108 -16.65 -32.01 -14.72
CA LEU A 108 -15.30 -31.47 -14.90
C LEU A 108 -15.31 -29.93 -14.98
N THR A 109 -16.31 -29.36 -15.65
CA THR A 109 -16.52 -27.91 -15.73
C THR A 109 -16.78 -27.33 -14.33
N ASP A 110 -17.64 -27.97 -13.53
CA ASP A 110 -17.93 -27.53 -12.17
C ASP A 110 -16.67 -27.62 -11.27
N ILE A 111 -15.85 -28.66 -11.42
CA ILE A 111 -14.56 -28.80 -10.69
C ILE A 111 -13.60 -27.69 -11.09
N ARG A 112 -13.44 -27.43 -12.39
CA ARG A 112 -12.61 -26.34 -12.91
C ARG A 112 -13.03 -24.98 -12.34
N ASP A 113 -14.32 -24.68 -12.40
CA ASP A 113 -14.84 -23.38 -11.95
C ASP A 113 -14.72 -23.20 -10.44
N ASN A 114 -14.92 -24.27 -9.66
CA ASN A 114 -14.66 -24.27 -8.22
C ASN A 114 -13.17 -24.06 -7.91
N ALA A 115 -12.27 -24.75 -8.60
CA ALA A 115 -10.83 -24.61 -8.43
C ALA A 115 -10.36 -23.18 -8.78
N ALA A 116 -10.85 -22.63 -9.90
CA ALA A 116 -10.57 -21.25 -10.28
C ALA A 116 -11.03 -20.25 -9.20
N THR A 117 -12.21 -20.48 -8.62
CA THR A 117 -12.74 -19.66 -7.52
C THR A 117 -11.86 -19.74 -6.26
N ILE A 118 -11.38 -20.94 -5.90
CA ILE A 118 -10.44 -21.13 -4.80
C ILE A 118 -9.13 -20.35 -5.04
N GLY A 119 -8.59 -20.44 -6.27
CA GLY A 119 -7.39 -19.69 -6.67
C GLY A 119 -7.56 -18.18 -6.51
N GLN A 120 -8.68 -17.63 -6.97
CA GLN A 120 -9.00 -16.20 -6.81
C GLN A 120 -9.07 -15.77 -5.34
N HIS A 121 -9.68 -16.57 -4.48
CA HIS A 121 -9.75 -16.26 -3.05
C HIS A 121 -8.38 -16.38 -2.36
N SER A 122 -7.54 -17.33 -2.77
CA SER A 122 -6.16 -17.46 -2.30
C SER A 122 -5.34 -16.22 -2.64
N GLN A 123 -5.41 -15.74 -3.88
CA GLN A 123 -4.75 -14.51 -4.31
C GLN A 123 -5.25 -13.28 -3.54
N ARG A 124 -6.55 -13.19 -3.27
CA ARG A 124 -7.11 -12.11 -2.44
C ARG A 124 -6.56 -12.16 -1.01
N ALA A 125 -6.47 -13.34 -0.41
CA ALA A 125 -5.90 -13.51 0.93
C ALA A 125 -4.41 -13.11 0.96
N GLU A 126 -3.65 -13.45 -0.07
CA GLU A 126 -2.25 -13.00 -0.21
C GLU A 126 -2.15 -11.46 -0.28
N GLY A 127 -3.05 -10.80 -1.02
CA GLY A 127 -3.15 -9.34 -1.06
C GLY A 127 -3.43 -8.70 0.31
N ILE A 128 -4.29 -9.31 1.12
CA ILE A 128 -4.58 -8.87 2.50
C ILE A 128 -3.32 -9.00 3.37
N ILE A 129 -2.62 -10.13 3.28
CA ILE A 129 -1.39 -10.37 4.05
C ILE A 129 -0.30 -9.37 3.66
N ASN A 130 -0.14 -9.08 2.36
CA ASN A 130 0.81 -8.07 1.88
C ASN A 130 0.45 -6.67 2.40
N SER A 131 -0.83 -6.32 2.40
CA SER A 131 -1.33 -5.06 2.97
C SER A 131 -1.08 -4.97 4.48
N MET A 132 -1.26 -6.08 5.20
CA MET A 132 -0.98 -6.17 6.64
C MET A 132 0.51 -6.01 6.93
N MET A 133 1.38 -6.67 6.15
CA MET A 133 2.85 -6.52 6.25
C MET A 133 3.29 -5.08 6.00
N GLN A 134 2.66 -4.38 5.08
CA GLN A 134 2.97 -2.98 4.80
C GLN A 134 2.64 -2.05 5.96
N HIS A 135 1.57 -2.32 6.71
CA HIS A 135 1.22 -1.57 7.91
C HIS A 135 2.09 -1.94 9.12
N ALA A 136 2.55 -3.18 9.17
CA ALA A 136 3.38 -3.72 10.23
C ALA A 136 4.85 -3.36 10.12
N ARG A 137 5.37 -3.06 8.92
CA ARG A 137 6.77 -2.62 8.78
C ARG A 137 6.93 -1.18 9.28
N THR A 138 7.06 -1.04 10.60
CA THR A 138 7.34 0.19 11.33
C THR A 138 8.83 0.53 11.39
N GLN A 139 9.71 -0.31 10.83
CA GLN A 139 11.09 0.11 10.55
C GLN A 139 11.05 1.02 9.32
N GLY A 140 10.72 2.30 9.54
CA GLY A 140 10.96 3.33 8.54
C GLY A 140 12.40 3.22 8.10
N GLY A 141 12.62 3.03 6.79
CA GLY A 141 13.96 2.95 6.25
C GLY A 141 14.78 4.18 6.65
N GLN A 142 16.10 4.05 6.67
CA GLN A 142 16.94 5.22 6.89
C GLN A 142 16.70 6.23 5.77
N ARG A 143 16.62 7.51 6.14
CA ARG A 143 16.66 8.59 5.14
C ARG A 143 18.00 8.51 4.42
N GLN A 144 17.92 8.56 3.10
CA GLN A 144 19.08 8.57 2.25
C GLN A 144 18.84 9.51 1.07
N THR A 145 19.91 10.14 0.61
CA THR A 145 19.90 10.98 -0.57
C THR A 145 19.46 10.14 -1.77
N THR A 146 18.30 10.45 -2.34
CA THR A 146 17.69 9.67 -3.41
C THR A 146 17.16 10.58 -4.51
N ASP A 147 17.36 10.17 -5.76
CA ASP A 147 16.68 10.76 -6.90
C ASP A 147 15.23 10.27 -6.94
N LEU A 148 14.29 11.19 -6.69
CA LEU A 148 12.86 10.88 -6.61
C LEU A 148 12.30 10.44 -7.97
N ASN A 149 12.70 11.11 -9.05
CA ASN A 149 12.19 10.80 -10.39
C ASN A 149 12.68 9.42 -10.83
N ALA A 150 13.95 9.09 -10.57
CA ALA A 150 14.49 7.76 -10.85
C ALA A 150 13.79 6.67 -10.04
N LEU A 151 13.52 6.92 -8.75
CA LEU A 151 12.80 6.00 -7.87
C LEU A 151 11.37 5.73 -8.39
N LEU A 152 10.65 6.79 -8.76
CA LEU A 152 9.30 6.70 -9.29
C LEU A 152 9.28 5.96 -10.64
N ASP A 153 10.23 6.24 -11.53
CA ASP A 153 10.33 5.56 -12.82
C ASP A 153 10.61 4.06 -12.66
N GLN A 154 11.47 3.69 -11.72
CA GLN A 154 11.72 2.29 -11.36
C GLN A 154 10.45 1.60 -10.84
N ALA A 155 9.72 2.24 -9.93
CA ALA A 155 8.46 1.71 -9.41
C ALA A 155 7.44 1.46 -10.53
N VAL A 156 7.31 2.40 -11.47
CA VAL A 156 6.42 2.28 -12.63
C VAL A 156 6.81 1.11 -13.52
N LYS A 157 8.11 0.99 -13.85
CA LYS A 157 8.62 -0.13 -14.66
C LYS A 157 8.33 -1.47 -13.97
N LEU A 158 8.61 -1.57 -12.67
CA LEU A 158 8.42 -2.80 -11.92
C LEU A 158 6.94 -3.23 -11.87
N ALA A 159 6.04 -2.30 -11.54
CA ALA A 159 4.60 -2.57 -11.50
C ALA A 159 4.06 -2.99 -12.88
N TYR A 160 4.51 -2.32 -13.95
CA TYR A 160 4.13 -2.66 -15.32
C TYR A 160 4.61 -4.06 -15.73
N HIS A 161 5.88 -4.39 -15.47
CA HIS A 161 6.44 -5.69 -15.80
C HIS A 161 5.81 -6.83 -14.99
N SER A 162 5.54 -6.59 -13.71
CA SER A 162 4.84 -7.56 -12.86
C SER A 162 3.46 -7.89 -13.43
N LYS A 163 2.69 -6.89 -13.87
CA LYS A 163 1.39 -7.11 -14.51
C LYS A 163 1.48 -7.78 -15.88
N ARG A 164 2.46 -7.44 -16.72
CA ARG A 164 2.69 -8.16 -18.00
C ARG A 164 3.06 -9.62 -17.80
N ALA A 165 3.80 -9.94 -16.74
CA ALA A 165 4.17 -11.33 -16.45
C ALA A 165 2.96 -12.19 -16.06
N SER A 166 1.95 -11.60 -15.40
CA SER A 166 0.70 -12.28 -15.05
C SER A 166 -0.33 -12.31 -16.18
N ASP A 167 -0.27 -11.38 -17.13
CA ASP A 167 -1.17 -11.30 -18.28
C ASP A 167 -0.43 -10.79 -19.52
N ASN A 168 -0.20 -11.68 -20.49
CA ASN A 168 0.49 -11.33 -21.74
C ASN A 168 -0.25 -10.29 -22.59
N HIS A 169 -1.57 -10.16 -22.41
CA HIS A 169 -2.40 -9.16 -23.09
C HIS A 169 -2.43 -7.83 -22.33
N PHE A 170 -1.74 -7.72 -21.19
CA PHE A 170 -1.62 -6.47 -20.45
C PHE A 170 -0.91 -5.41 -21.31
N ASN A 171 -1.69 -4.39 -21.66
CA ASN A 171 -1.20 -3.21 -22.34
C ASN A 171 -1.88 -1.96 -21.79
N VAL A 172 -1.07 -1.06 -21.23
CA VAL A 172 -1.52 0.21 -20.67
C VAL A 172 -0.57 1.30 -21.16
N THR A 173 -1.13 2.35 -21.74
CA THR A 173 -0.37 3.51 -22.20
C THR A 173 0.08 4.32 -21.00
N MET A 174 1.37 4.64 -20.92
CA MET A 174 1.94 5.41 -19.82
C MET A 174 2.54 6.73 -20.33
N HIS A 175 2.03 7.84 -19.83
CA HIS A 175 2.59 9.16 -20.05
C HIS A 175 3.35 9.62 -18.80
N LYS A 176 4.63 9.93 -18.97
CA LYS A 176 5.53 10.36 -17.88
C LYS A 176 6.02 11.77 -18.17
N ASP A 177 5.91 12.64 -17.17
CA ASP A 177 6.30 14.05 -17.26
C ASP A 177 6.99 14.43 -15.94
N TYR A 178 8.31 14.22 -15.89
CA TYR A 178 9.09 14.39 -14.67
C TYR A 178 9.79 15.74 -14.67
N ASP A 179 9.58 16.52 -13.62
CA ASP A 179 10.28 17.79 -13.41
C ASP A 179 11.72 17.53 -12.95
N GLU A 180 12.68 17.76 -13.85
CA GLU A 180 14.11 17.54 -13.61
C GLU A 180 14.68 18.49 -12.54
N SER A 181 14.01 19.60 -12.24
CA SER A 181 14.49 20.59 -11.26
C SER A 181 14.41 20.11 -9.81
N ILE A 182 13.72 19.00 -9.54
CA ILE A 182 13.57 18.39 -8.21
C ILE A 182 14.92 17.90 -7.65
N GLY A 183 15.78 17.34 -8.50
CA GLY A 183 17.07 16.79 -8.10
C GLY A 183 16.98 15.66 -7.06
N GLN A 184 17.95 15.63 -6.13
CA GLN A 184 18.03 14.62 -5.07
C GLN A 184 17.44 15.12 -3.75
N LEU A 185 16.77 14.22 -3.03
CA LEU A 185 16.07 14.52 -1.78
C LEU A 185 16.46 13.54 -0.67
N GLU A 186 16.44 14.02 0.57
CA GLU A 186 16.61 13.19 1.77
C GLU A 186 15.31 12.51 2.16
N LEU A 187 15.12 11.27 1.71
CA LEU A 187 13.87 10.54 1.83
C LEU A 187 14.08 9.07 2.19
N VAL A 188 13.01 8.43 2.66
CA VAL A 188 12.99 6.99 2.94
C VAL A 188 12.58 6.26 1.66
N SER A 189 13.55 5.94 0.81
CA SER A 189 13.28 5.44 -0.54
C SER A 189 12.51 4.13 -0.56
N SER A 190 12.73 3.24 0.41
CA SER A 190 12.01 1.96 0.51
C SER A 190 10.51 2.15 0.76
N ASP A 191 10.12 3.13 1.59
CA ASP A 191 8.73 3.40 1.90
C ASP A 191 8.03 4.12 0.74
N LEU A 192 8.70 5.09 0.11
CA LEU A 192 8.18 5.75 -1.08
C LEU A 192 8.03 4.79 -2.26
N ASN A 193 9.04 3.95 -2.52
CA ASN A 193 8.96 2.95 -3.59
C ASN A 193 7.76 2.02 -3.41
N ARG A 194 7.52 1.57 -2.17
CA ARG A 194 6.37 0.73 -1.83
C ARG A 194 5.05 1.47 -2.04
N ALA A 195 4.96 2.74 -1.63
CA ALA A 195 3.77 3.56 -1.87
C ALA A 195 3.49 3.74 -3.36
N PHE A 196 4.53 4.02 -4.16
CA PHE A 196 4.41 4.17 -5.60
C PHE A 196 3.92 2.88 -6.27
N ILE A 197 4.56 1.74 -6.00
CA ILE A 197 4.16 0.45 -6.57
C ILE A 197 2.68 0.19 -6.31
N ASN A 198 2.22 0.36 -5.07
CA ASN A 198 0.82 0.10 -4.73
C ASN A 198 -0.17 1.04 -5.44
N ILE A 199 0.12 2.33 -5.49
CA ILE A 199 -0.76 3.30 -6.17
C ILE A 199 -0.83 2.97 -7.66
N ILE A 200 0.30 2.61 -8.27
CA ILE A 200 0.38 2.27 -9.69
C ILE A 200 -0.34 0.95 -9.96
N GLU A 201 -0.19 -0.06 -9.10
CA GLU A 201 -0.93 -1.33 -9.22
C GLU A 201 -2.44 -1.12 -9.13
N ASN A 202 -2.89 -0.27 -8.19
CA ASN A 202 -4.30 0.09 -8.06
C ASN A 202 -4.82 0.81 -9.32
N ALA A 203 -4.05 1.76 -9.85
CA ALA A 203 -4.39 2.45 -11.09
C ALA A 203 -4.46 1.48 -12.28
N CYS A 204 -3.49 0.58 -12.42
CA CYS A 204 -3.50 -0.50 -13.42
C CYS A 204 -4.74 -1.39 -13.28
N TYR A 205 -5.11 -1.77 -12.06
CA TYR A 205 -6.32 -2.55 -11.81
C TYR A 205 -7.59 -1.82 -12.24
N ALA A 206 -7.72 -0.53 -11.90
CA ALA A 206 -8.89 0.28 -12.23
C ALA A 206 -9.09 0.45 -13.75
N VAL A 207 -7.99 0.69 -14.50
CA VAL A 207 -8.08 0.82 -15.97
C VAL A 207 -8.39 -0.50 -16.65
N LEU A 208 -7.86 -1.61 -16.16
CA LEU A 208 -8.14 -2.94 -16.71
C LEU A 208 -9.56 -3.39 -16.43
N THR A 209 -10.07 -3.13 -15.23
CA THR A 209 -11.47 -3.44 -14.88
C THR A 209 -12.42 -2.73 -15.84
N LYS A 210 -12.19 -1.45 -16.10
CA LYS A 210 -12.97 -0.68 -17.07
C LYS A 210 -12.84 -1.22 -18.49
N GLN A 211 -11.63 -1.60 -18.91
CA GLN A 211 -11.40 -2.20 -20.23
C GLN A 211 -12.19 -3.50 -20.42
N LYS A 212 -12.18 -4.40 -19.42
CA LYS A 212 -12.95 -5.65 -19.46
C LYS A 212 -14.45 -5.39 -19.57
N HIS A 213 -14.97 -4.40 -18.83
CA HIS A 213 -16.37 -3.99 -18.96
C HIS A 213 -16.70 -3.45 -20.36
N TYR A 214 -15.83 -2.60 -20.93
CA TYR A 214 -16.00 -2.08 -22.30
C TYR A 214 -15.99 -3.22 -23.36
N GLN A 215 -15.15 -4.24 -23.18
CA GLN A 215 -15.08 -5.40 -24.09
C GLN A 215 -16.33 -6.29 -24.02
N GLN A 216 -16.99 -6.36 -22.87
CA GLN A 216 -18.19 -7.18 -22.65
C GLN A 216 -19.49 -6.47 -23.06
N GLN A 217 -19.49 -5.14 -23.16
CA GLN A 217 -20.64 -4.33 -23.58
C GLN A 217 -20.20 -3.26 -24.60
N PRO A 218 -19.93 -3.64 -25.86
CA PRO A 218 -19.60 -2.67 -26.90
C PRO A 218 -20.82 -1.80 -27.19
N GLY A 219 -20.75 -0.51 -26.84
CA GLY A 219 -21.71 0.49 -27.27
C GLY A 219 -21.62 0.75 -28.78
N GLU A 220 -22.74 1.13 -29.40
CA GLU A 220 -22.90 1.22 -30.87
C GLU A 220 -22.05 2.34 -31.54
N GLU A 221 -21.49 3.28 -30.78
CA GLU A 221 -20.66 4.37 -31.31
C GLU A 221 -19.64 4.83 -30.25
N GLU A 222 -18.44 4.24 -30.15
CA GLU A 222 -17.34 4.87 -29.36
C GLU A 222 -15.95 4.34 -29.74
N GLU A 223 -14.96 5.25 -29.75
CA GLU A 223 -13.54 4.95 -29.94
C GLU A 223 -13.06 3.88 -28.96
N ALA A 224 -12.17 2.98 -29.41
CA ALA A 224 -11.64 1.92 -28.57
C ALA A 224 -11.06 2.48 -27.25
N PHE A 225 -11.62 2.06 -26.11
CA PHE A 225 -11.13 2.45 -24.80
C PHE A 225 -9.65 2.04 -24.65
N THR A 226 -8.78 3.04 -24.50
CA THR A 226 -7.34 2.83 -24.33
C THR A 226 -6.97 3.05 -22.85
N PRO A 227 -6.62 1.98 -22.10
CA PRO A 227 -6.15 2.10 -20.73
C PRO A 227 -4.94 3.04 -20.67
N THR A 228 -5.02 4.10 -19.86
CA THR A 228 -3.98 5.13 -19.82
C THR A 228 -3.70 5.61 -18.41
N LEU A 229 -2.41 5.71 -18.07
CA LEU A 229 -1.91 6.31 -16.84
C LEU A 229 -1.03 7.54 -17.16
N TRP A 230 -1.20 8.60 -16.39
CA TRP A 230 -0.35 9.79 -16.40
C TRP A 230 0.36 9.93 -15.07
N ILE A 231 1.67 10.09 -15.11
CA ILE A 231 2.52 10.29 -13.92
C ILE A 231 3.30 11.57 -14.13
N LYS A 232 3.10 12.54 -13.22
CA LYS A 232 3.76 13.84 -13.26
C LYS A 232 4.43 14.18 -11.94
N THR A 233 5.56 14.87 -11.98
CA THR A 233 6.18 15.47 -10.79
C THR A 233 6.31 16.98 -10.98
N TYR A 234 6.20 17.75 -9.89
CA TYR A 234 6.37 19.20 -9.89
C TYR A 234 7.21 19.64 -8.70
N ASN A 235 8.21 20.49 -8.95
CA ASN A 235 8.94 21.18 -7.90
C ASN A 235 8.16 22.42 -7.44
N LEU A 236 7.75 22.45 -6.17
CA LEU A 236 7.07 23.59 -5.55
C LEU A 236 7.99 24.39 -4.62
N GLY A 237 9.31 24.15 -4.68
CA GLY A 237 10.31 24.76 -3.81
C GLY A 237 10.41 24.02 -2.47
N GLU A 238 9.53 24.33 -1.51
CA GLU A 238 9.55 23.70 -0.18
C GLU A 238 8.93 22.29 -0.17
N ALA A 239 8.26 21.91 -1.26
CA ALA A 239 7.61 20.62 -1.40
C ALA A 239 7.74 20.10 -2.84
N VAL A 240 7.48 18.81 -3.00
CA VAL A 240 7.35 18.16 -4.31
C VAL A 240 5.97 17.57 -4.42
N GLU A 241 5.28 17.87 -5.52
CA GLU A 241 4.00 17.25 -5.85
C GLU A 241 4.23 16.07 -6.81
N ILE A 242 3.61 14.93 -6.51
CA ILE A 242 3.55 13.79 -7.41
C ILE A 242 2.09 13.56 -7.77
N ARG A 243 1.76 13.64 -9.05
CA ARG A 243 0.40 13.47 -9.56
C ARG A 243 0.30 12.20 -10.39
N LEU A 244 -0.45 11.24 -9.89
CA LEU A 244 -0.83 10.03 -10.62
C LEU A 244 -2.31 10.14 -11.01
N ARG A 245 -2.60 9.96 -12.29
CA ARG A 245 -3.96 9.95 -12.83
C ARG A 245 -4.14 8.72 -13.69
N ASP A 246 -5.30 8.10 -13.59
CA ASP A 246 -5.76 7.04 -14.48
C ASP A 246 -7.09 7.43 -15.15
N ASN A 247 -7.49 6.68 -16.18
CA ASN A 247 -8.80 6.80 -16.83
C ASN A 247 -9.74 5.62 -16.54
N GLY A 248 -9.53 4.93 -15.42
CA GLY A 248 -10.23 3.72 -15.01
C GLY A 248 -11.64 3.96 -14.48
N THR A 249 -12.12 3.03 -13.65
CA THR A 249 -13.49 3.04 -13.11
C THR A 249 -13.77 4.17 -12.12
N GLY A 250 -12.72 4.83 -11.61
CA GLY A 250 -12.86 5.79 -10.50
C GLY A 250 -13.16 5.11 -9.17
N LEU A 251 -13.37 5.94 -8.14
CA LEU A 251 -13.91 5.57 -6.83
C LEU A 251 -15.35 6.07 -6.70
#